data_AF-A0A831P0T5-F1
#
_entry.id   AF-A0A831P0T5-F1
#
_cell.length_a   1.000
_cell.length_b   1.000
_cell.length_c   1.000
_cell.angle_alpha   90.00
_cell.angle_beta   90.00
_cell.angle_gamma   90.00
#
_symmetry.space_group_name_H-M   'P 1'
#
loop_
_entity.id
_entity.type
_entity.pdbx_description
1 polymer ?
#
loop_
_entity_poly.entity_id
_entity_poly.type
_entity_poly.pdbx_seq_one_letter_code
_entity_poly.pdbx_strand_id
1 'polypeptide(L)'
;MLLSFLAKVILISSTGALAPGPLTAATAAIGVKNGWRGGFWVSVGHLVVELPLVLLISFGIASILTAKWISSALSLVGGVFLLFFAYLTMRDAIKVRAIKSSATATSPLLTGASLSAFNPFFIAWWIGVGSPLIVEALEYWGSAGIAIFYVSHVWLDFAWLMVLARMMSVGGMNIKVY
;
A
#
# COMPACT_ATOMS: atom_id res chain seq x y z
N MET A 1 18.80 -2.10 22.35
CA MET A 1 19.05 -2.06 20.89
C MET A 1 17.89 -2.63 20.09
N LEU A 2 17.47 -3.89 20.29
CA LEU A 2 16.36 -4.47 19.51
C LEU A 2 15.03 -3.73 19.72
N LEU A 3 14.59 -3.54 20.98
CA LEU A 3 13.31 -2.88 21.28
C LEU A 3 13.26 -1.43 20.77
N SER A 4 14.35 -0.68 20.91
CA SER A 4 14.47 0.69 20.40
C SER A 4 14.41 0.74 18.87
N PHE A 5 15.02 -0.23 18.19
CA PHE A 5 14.95 -0.35 16.74
C PHE A 5 13.53 -0.70 16.27
N LEU A 6 12.86 -1.68 16.90
CA LEU A 6 11.47 -2.03 16.59
C LEU A 6 10.53 -0.84 16.76
N ALA A 7 10.66 -0.11 17.87
CA ALA A 7 9.86 1.09 18.12
C ALA A 7 10.09 2.16 17.04
N LYS A 8 11.36 2.38 16.63
CA LYS A 8 11.72 3.30 15.55
C LYS A 8 11.10 2.86 14.22
N VAL A 9 11.21 1.59 13.85
CA VAL A 9 10.61 1.07 12.61
C VAL A 9 9.09 1.24 12.64
N ILE A 10 8.42 0.89 13.74
CA ILE A 10 6.96 1.04 13.85
C ILE A 10 6.54 2.50 13.70
N LEU A 11 7.19 3.42 14.43
CA LEU A 11 6.86 4.85 14.39
C LEU A 11 7.08 5.45 13.00
N ILE A 12 8.23 5.17 12.37
CA ILE A 12 8.55 5.71 11.05
C ILE A 12 7.66 5.07 9.97
N SER A 13 7.46 3.75 10.02
CA SER A 13 6.61 3.02 9.06
C SER A 13 5.16 3.48 9.11
N SER A 14 4.66 3.84 10.29
CA SER A 14 3.32 4.40 10.45
C SER A 14 3.11 5.67 9.61
N THR A 15 4.16 6.45 9.35
CA THR A 15 4.05 7.65 8.49
C THR A 15 3.75 7.31 7.03
N GLY A 16 4.24 6.17 6.54
CA GLY A 16 3.99 5.67 5.19
C GLY A 16 2.71 4.87 5.11
N ALA A 17 2.55 3.86 5.99
CA ALA A 17 1.42 2.94 5.99
C ALA A 17 0.08 3.65 6.19
N LEU A 18 0.03 4.67 7.04
CA LEU A 18 -1.19 5.43 7.35
C LEU A 18 -1.43 6.61 6.39
N ALA A 19 -0.51 6.87 5.45
CA ALA A 19 -0.64 8.00 4.54
C ALA A 19 -1.91 7.87 3.66
N PRO A 20 -2.72 8.93 3.55
CA PRO A 20 -3.86 8.91 2.66
C PRO A 20 -3.38 8.84 1.21
N GLY A 21 -3.97 7.94 0.42
CA GLY A 21 -3.56 7.74 -0.96
C GLY A 21 -4.50 6.81 -1.75
N PRO A 22 -4.13 6.48 -2.99
CA PRO A 22 -4.94 5.67 -3.89
C PRO A 22 -5.29 4.28 -3.33
N LEU A 23 -4.31 3.62 -2.70
CA LEU A 23 -4.50 2.32 -2.03
C LEU A 23 -5.50 2.42 -0.87
N THR A 24 -5.35 3.44 -0.02
CA THR A 24 -6.26 3.76 1.08
C THR A 24 -7.69 4.01 0.58
N ALA A 25 -7.85 4.83 -0.47
CA ALA A 25 -9.16 5.13 -1.06
C ALA A 25 -9.82 3.90 -1.69
N ALA A 26 -9.07 3.09 -2.43
CA ALA A 26 -9.58 1.85 -3.02
C ALA A 26 -9.97 0.82 -1.95
N THR A 27 -9.17 0.71 -0.89
CA THR A 27 -9.46 -0.15 0.27
C THR A 27 -10.74 0.27 0.96
N ALA A 28 -10.96 1.57 1.12
CA ALA A 28 -12.20 2.11 1.68
C ALA A 28 -13.42 1.72 0.84
N ALA A 29 -13.34 1.87 -0.49
CA ALA A 29 -14.42 1.50 -1.42
C ALA A 29 -14.70 -0.02 -1.41
N ILE A 30 -13.66 -0.85 -1.45
CA ILE A 30 -13.76 -2.31 -1.33
C ILE A 30 -14.36 -2.70 0.04
N GLY A 31 -13.95 -2.00 1.10
CA GLY A 31 -14.39 -2.21 2.47
C GLY A 31 -15.91 -2.12 2.63
N VAL A 32 -16.57 -1.20 1.93
CA VAL A 32 -18.04 -1.06 1.98
C VAL A 32 -18.76 -2.38 1.65
N LYS A 33 -18.26 -3.16 0.69
CA LYS A 33 -18.88 -4.42 0.24
C LYS A 33 -18.26 -5.66 0.89
N ASN A 34 -16.95 -5.69 1.06
CA ASN A 34 -16.20 -6.89 1.45
C ASN A 34 -15.75 -6.86 2.92
N GLY A 35 -15.97 -5.75 3.63
CA GLY A 35 -15.54 -5.55 5.01
C GLY A 35 -14.06 -5.77 5.22
N TRP A 36 -13.71 -6.22 6.42
CA TRP A 36 -12.32 -6.48 6.80
C TRP A 36 -11.61 -7.48 5.88
N ARG A 37 -12.35 -8.46 5.32
CA ARG A 37 -11.81 -9.44 4.36
C ARG A 37 -11.34 -8.76 3.07
N GLY A 38 -12.04 -7.72 2.64
CA GLY A 38 -11.60 -6.86 1.54
C GLY A 38 -10.25 -6.24 1.82
N GLY A 39 -10.11 -5.59 2.98
CA GLY A 39 -8.85 -5.01 3.44
C GLY A 39 -7.72 -6.04 3.52
N PHE A 40 -7.98 -7.23 4.08
CA PHE A 40 -7.00 -8.32 4.15
C PHE A 40 -6.44 -8.70 2.77
N TRP A 41 -7.32 -8.91 1.77
CA TRP A 41 -6.87 -9.27 0.43
C TRP A 41 -6.15 -8.11 -0.29
N VAL A 42 -6.51 -6.86 -0.01
CA VAL A 42 -5.74 -5.70 -0.48
C VAL A 42 -4.33 -5.71 0.14
N SER A 43 -4.20 -5.95 1.45
CA SER A 43 -2.91 -6.07 2.13
C SER A 43 -2.05 -7.20 1.56
N VAL A 44 -2.64 -8.34 1.23
CA VAL A 44 -1.92 -9.44 0.54
C VAL A 44 -1.40 -8.98 -0.82
N GLY A 45 -2.22 -8.27 -1.60
CA GLY A 45 -1.79 -7.69 -2.88
C GLY A 45 -0.66 -6.68 -2.71
N HIS A 46 -0.73 -5.83 -1.69
CA HIS A 46 0.31 -4.87 -1.33
C HIS A 46 1.64 -5.58 -1.00
N LEU A 47 1.59 -6.59 -0.13
CA LEU A 47 2.73 -7.41 0.28
C LEU A 47 3.45 -8.06 -0.92
N VAL A 48 2.69 -8.53 -1.92
CA VAL A 48 3.26 -9.16 -3.13
C VAL A 48 4.18 -8.21 -3.91
N VAL A 49 3.97 -6.90 -3.81
CA VAL A 49 4.85 -5.89 -4.43
C VAL A 49 5.91 -5.41 -3.47
N GLU A 50 5.54 -5.20 -2.21
CA GLU A 50 6.42 -4.67 -1.19
C GLU A 50 7.58 -5.60 -0.88
N LEU A 51 7.31 -6.88 -0.62
CA LEU A 51 8.34 -7.83 -0.21
C LEU A 51 9.47 -7.93 -1.27
N PRO A 52 9.18 -8.11 -2.57
CA PRO A 52 10.22 -8.03 -3.60
C PRO A 52 10.96 -6.70 -3.60
N LEU A 53 10.28 -5.56 -3.43
CA LEU A 53 10.92 -4.25 -3.39
C LEU A 53 11.90 -4.13 -2.21
N VAL A 54 11.50 -4.57 -1.02
CA VAL A 54 12.35 -4.61 0.18
C VAL A 54 13.59 -5.47 -0.04
N LEU A 55 13.41 -6.65 -0.63
CA LEU A 55 14.54 -7.54 -0.95
C LEU A 55 15.48 -6.89 -1.97
N LEU A 56 14.96 -6.28 -3.04
CA LEU A 56 15.77 -5.57 -4.03
C LEU A 56 16.59 -4.45 -3.39
N ILE A 57 15.95 -3.63 -2.55
CA ILE A 57 16.64 -2.56 -1.79
C ILE A 57 17.72 -3.15 -0.90
N SER A 58 17.45 -4.26 -0.21
CA SER A 58 18.40 -4.95 0.68
C SER A 58 19.64 -5.47 -0.07
N PHE A 59 19.51 -5.82 -1.34
CA PHE A 59 20.64 -6.21 -2.21
C PHE A 59 21.39 -5.03 -2.84
N GLY A 60 21.11 -3.78 -2.43
CA GLY A 60 21.85 -2.59 -2.88
C GLY A 60 21.32 -1.97 -4.19
N ILE A 61 20.21 -2.48 -4.73
CA ILE A 61 19.57 -1.96 -5.96
C ILE A 61 18.95 -0.57 -5.72
N ALA A 62 18.84 -0.11 -4.47
CA ALA A 62 18.43 1.24 -4.13
C ALA A 62 19.24 2.32 -4.88
N SER A 63 20.54 2.11 -5.10
CA SER A 63 21.42 3.00 -5.87
C SER A 63 21.04 3.13 -7.36
N ILE A 64 20.43 2.09 -7.93
CA ILE A 64 19.93 2.08 -9.30
C ILE A 64 18.58 2.78 -9.35
N LEU A 65 17.68 2.49 -8.41
CA LEU A 65 16.33 3.07 -8.35
C LEU A 65 16.32 4.58 -8.07
N THR A 66 17.37 5.13 -7.45
CA THR A 66 17.54 6.58 -7.25
C THR A 66 18.07 7.31 -8.49
N ALA A 67 18.44 6.61 -9.56
CA ALA A 67 18.86 7.25 -10.80
C ALA A 67 17.74 8.16 -11.32
N LYS A 68 18.06 9.44 -11.58
CA LYS A 68 17.09 10.50 -11.93
C LYS A 68 16.14 10.09 -13.06
N TRP A 69 16.63 9.35 -14.05
CA TRP A 69 15.82 8.87 -15.17
C TRP A 69 14.85 7.75 -14.77
N ILE A 70 15.25 6.81 -13.90
CA ILE A 70 14.39 5.70 -13.42
C ILE A 70 13.27 6.23 -12.53
N SER A 71 13.63 7.07 -11.55
CA SER A 71 12.66 7.72 -10.67
C SER A 71 11.67 8.60 -11.45
N SER A 72 12.14 9.35 -12.46
CA SER A 72 11.26 10.16 -13.32
C SER A 72 10.31 9.29 -14.16
N ALA A 73 10.78 8.17 -14.72
CA ALA A 73 9.95 7.26 -15.49
C ALA A 73 8.88 6.58 -14.62
N LEU A 74 9.24 6.08 -13.43
CA LEU A 74 8.29 5.50 -12.47
C LEU A 74 7.27 6.54 -12.00
N SER A 75 7.71 7.78 -11.77
CA SER A 75 6.82 8.89 -11.39
C SER A 75 5.81 9.23 -12.48
N LEU A 76 6.24 9.28 -13.75
CA LEU A 76 5.36 9.56 -14.89
C LEU A 76 4.35 8.43 -15.10
N VAL A 77 4.82 7.17 -15.16
CA VAL A 77 3.98 5.99 -15.35
C VAL A 77 2.98 5.85 -14.19
N GLY A 78 3.46 6.00 -12.96
CA GLY A 78 2.61 5.98 -11.78
C GLY A 78 1.58 7.10 -11.77
N GLY A 79 1.98 8.33 -12.08
CA GLY A 79 1.07 9.47 -12.18
C GLY A 79 -0.05 9.26 -13.20
N VAL A 80 0.28 8.78 -14.40
CA VAL A 80 -0.71 8.44 -15.45
C VAL A 80 -1.66 7.35 -14.96
N PHE A 81 -1.14 6.30 -14.33
CA PHE A 81 -1.94 5.23 -13.76
C PHE A 81 -2.90 5.75 -12.67
N LEU A 82 -2.45 6.64 -11.79
CA LEU A 82 -3.29 7.23 -10.75
C LEU A 82 -4.42 8.10 -11.32
N LEU A 83 -4.13 8.92 -12.34
CA LEU A 83 -5.17 9.69 -13.04
C LEU A 83 -6.19 8.78 -13.72
N PHE A 84 -5.73 7.70 -14.35
CA PHE A 84 -6.60 6.70 -14.95
C PHE A 84 -7.47 5.99 -13.91
N PHE A 85 -6.89 5.58 -12.77
CA PHE A 85 -7.62 4.94 -11.68
C PHE A 85 -8.65 5.88 -11.03
N ALA A 86 -8.29 7.15 -10.85
CA ALA A 86 -9.21 8.19 -10.37
C ALA A 86 -10.37 8.38 -11.35
N TYR A 87 -10.11 8.42 -12.66
CA TYR A 87 -11.15 8.50 -13.69
C TYR A 87 -12.10 7.30 -13.64
N LEU A 88 -11.59 6.06 -13.57
CA LEU A 88 -12.42 4.86 -13.46
C LEU A 88 -13.32 4.91 -12.22
N THR A 89 -12.74 5.26 -11.07
CA THR A 89 -13.47 5.37 -9.80
C THR A 89 -14.58 6.42 -9.88
N MET A 90 -14.28 7.60 -10.44
CA MET A 90 -15.25 8.69 -10.60
C MET A 90 -16.33 8.35 -11.62
N ARG A 91 -15.97 7.73 -12.76
CA ARG A 91 -16.93 7.25 -13.77
C ARG A 91 -17.91 6.24 -13.18
N ASP A 92 -17.41 5.30 -12.38
CA ASP A 92 -18.23 4.29 -11.75
C ASP A 92 -19.12 4.89 -10.64
N ALA A 93 -18.62 5.87 -9.89
CA ALA A 93 -19.40 6.62 -8.90
C ALA A 93 -20.52 7.48 -9.55
N ILE A 94 -20.27 8.09 -10.71
CA ILE A 94 -21.26 8.91 -11.43
C ILE A 94 -22.34 8.04 -12.09
N LYS A 95 -22.00 6.82 -12.53
CA LYS A 95 -22.96 5.87 -13.13
C LYS A 95 -23.93 5.21 -12.13
N VAL A 96 -23.85 5.55 -10.84
CA VAL A 96 -24.70 5.01 -9.76
C VAL A 96 -26.22 5.25 -9.95
N ARG A 97 -26.65 6.07 -10.92
CA ARG A 97 -28.07 6.21 -11.27
C ARG A 97 -28.71 5.00 -11.97
N ALA A 98 -27.94 3.97 -12.34
CA ALA A 98 -28.47 2.73 -12.90
C ALA A 98 -27.85 1.53 -12.19
N ILE A 99 -28.46 1.10 -11.08
CA ILE A 99 -28.14 -0.20 -10.48
C ILE A 99 -28.65 -1.30 -11.44
N LYS A 100 -27.77 -1.71 -12.35
CA LYS A 100 -27.65 -3.11 -12.74
C LYS A 100 -26.31 -3.61 -12.24
N SER A 101 -26.39 -4.57 -11.33
CA SER A 101 -25.29 -5.38 -10.80
C SER A 101 -24.45 -5.98 -11.95
N SER A 102 -23.45 -5.23 -12.40
CA SER A 102 -22.36 -5.73 -13.24
C SER A 102 -21.11 -4.86 -13.10
N ALA A 103 -20.91 -4.23 -11.93
CA ALA A 103 -19.60 -3.69 -11.60
C ALA A 103 -18.63 -4.86 -11.58
N THR A 104 -17.76 -4.95 -12.59
CA THR A 104 -16.64 -5.89 -12.63
C THR A 104 -15.96 -5.81 -11.28
N ALA A 105 -16.12 -6.86 -10.47
CA ALA A 105 -15.53 -6.93 -9.15
C ALA A 105 -14.01 -7.02 -9.35
N THR A 106 -13.34 -5.88 -9.33
CA THR A 106 -11.88 -5.84 -9.36
C THR A 106 -11.40 -6.56 -8.11
N SER A 107 -10.62 -7.62 -8.33
CA SER A 107 -10.09 -8.46 -7.25
C SER A 107 -9.37 -7.56 -6.23
N PRO A 108 -9.72 -7.61 -4.93
CA PRO A 108 -9.05 -6.81 -3.91
C PRO A 108 -7.54 -7.03 -3.88
N LEU A 109 -7.08 -8.26 -4.16
CA LEU A 109 -5.67 -8.59 -4.31
C LEU A 109 -5.03 -7.86 -5.50
N LEU A 110 -5.67 -7.89 -6.67
CA LEU A 110 -5.16 -7.20 -7.85
C LEU A 110 -5.12 -5.68 -7.63
N THR A 111 -6.13 -5.13 -6.97
CA THR A 111 -6.17 -3.72 -6.58
C THR A 111 -4.99 -3.37 -5.67
N GLY A 112 -4.73 -4.19 -4.65
CA GLY A 112 -3.57 -4.02 -3.76
C GLY A 112 -2.24 -4.06 -4.51
N ALA A 113 -2.05 -5.06 -5.37
CA ALA A 113 -0.82 -5.19 -6.16
C ALA A 113 -0.63 -4.02 -7.13
N SER A 114 -1.62 -3.73 -7.98
CA SER A 114 -1.50 -2.69 -9.00
C SER A 114 -1.31 -1.30 -8.38
N LEU A 115 -2.10 -0.95 -7.35
CA LEU A 115 -1.95 0.35 -6.69
C LEU A 115 -0.67 0.47 -5.87
N SER A 116 0.02 -0.62 -5.54
CA SER A 116 1.33 -0.54 -4.89
C SER A 116 2.44 -0.42 -5.93
N ALA A 117 2.39 -1.25 -6.98
CA ALA A 117 3.38 -1.27 -8.04
C ALA A 117 3.45 0.05 -8.83
N PHE A 118 2.31 0.70 -9.04
CA PHE A 118 2.21 1.93 -9.82
C PHE A 118 2.02 3.18 -8.96
N ASN A 119 2.27 3.12 -7.65
CA ASN A 119 2.17 4.28 -6.78
C ASN A 119 3.55 4.93 -6.57
N PRO A 120 3.80 6.13 -7.13
CA PRO A 120 5.10 6.78 -7.03
C PRO A 120 5.42 7.22 -5.60
N PHE A 121 4.41 7.53 -4.78
CA PHE A 121 4.61 7.83 -3.37
C PHE A 121 5.13 6.61 -2.60
N PHE A 122 4.54 5.44 -2.83
CA PHE A 122 4.97 4.18 -2.20
C PHE A 122 6.44 3.87 -2.54
N ILE A 123 6.81 3.98 -3.82
CA ILE A 123 8.18 3.73 -4.28
C ILE A 123 9.14 4.76 -3.69
N ALA A 124 8.79 6.05 -3.72
CA ALA A 124 9.62 7.11 -3.18
C ALA A 124 9.83 6.96 -1.66
N TRP A 125 8.81 6.56 -0.92
CA TRP A 125 8.91 6.31 0.53
C TRP A 125 9.87 5.17 0.83
N TRP A 126 9.77 4.05 0.10
CA TRP A 126 10.68 2.91 0.28
C TRP A 126 12.12 3.26 -0.06
N ILE A 127 12.36 4.04 -1.10
CA ILE A 127 13.70 4.50 -1.48
C ILE A 127 14.27 5.49 -0.46
N GLY A 128 13.48 6.48 -0.03
CA GLY A 128 13.97 7.56 0.83
C GLY A 128 13.99 7.23 2.33
N VAL A 129 12.92 6.63 2.84
CA VAL A 129 12.70 6.39 4.28
C VAL A 129 12.88 4.92 4.64
N GLY A 130 12.44 4.00 3.78
CA GLY A 130 12.60 2.57 3.99
C GLY A 130 14.04 2.09 3.87
N SER A 131 14.79 2.59 2.89
CA SER A 131 16.16 2.11 2.63
C SER A 131 17.14 2.35 3.78
N PRO A 132 17.17 3.50 4.48
CA PRO A 132 18.04 3.66 5.64
C PRO A 132 17.69 2.72 6.79
N LEU A 133 16.41 2.39 6.99
CA LEU A 133 15.98 1.43 8.03
C LEU A 133 16.42 0.00 7.70
N ILE A 134 16.38 -0.38 6.42
CA ILE A 134 16.89 -1.67 5.94
C ILE A 134 18.41 -1.75 6.15
N VAL A 135 19.15 -0.69 5.80
CA VAL A 135 20.61 -0.63 5.98
C VAL A 135 20.97 -0.74 7.46
N GLU A 136 20.31 0.02 8.33
CA GLU A 136 20.52 -0.05 9.78
C GLU A 136 20.22 -1.45 10.34
N ALA A 137 19.18 -2.13 9.85
CA ALA A 137 18.88 -3.51 10.23
C ALA A 137 19.99 -4.49 9.82
N LEU A 138 20.51 -4.33 8.60
CA LEU A 138 21.62 -5.12 8.06
C LEU A 138 22.92 -4.90 8.86
N GLU A 139 23.20 -3.66 9.28
CA GLU A 139 24.37 -3.34 10.11
C GLU A 139 24.30 -4.00 11.50
N TYR A 140 23.12 -4.04 12.11
CA TYR A 140 22.94 -4.63 13.44
C TYR A 140 22.90 -6.16 13.46
N TRP A 141 22.26 -6.79 12.46
CA TRP A 141 21.97 -8.23 12.49
C TRP A 141 22.24 -8.97 11.19
N GLY A 142 22.91 -8.35 10.22
CA GLY A 142 23.16 -8.95 8.91
C GLY A 142 21.86 -9.32 8.20
N SER A 143 21.85 -10.42 7.45
CA SER A 143 20.67 -10.87 6.70
C SER A 143 19.44 -11.16 7.57
N ALA A 144 19.64 -11.56 8.84
CA ALA A 144 18.54 -11.75 9.79
C ALA A 144 17.84 -10.42 10.12
N GLY A 145 18.55 -9.29 10.02
CA GLY A 145 18.01 -7.95 10.19
C GLY A 145 16.89 -7.61 9.22
N ILE A 146 16.94 -8.11 7.98
CA ILE A 146 15.89 -7.91 6.98
C ILE A 146 14.56 -8.48 7.49
N ALA A 147 14.57 -9.69 8.03
CA ALA A 147 13.36 -10.33 8.56
C ALA A 147 12.83 -9.60 9.80
N ILE A 148 13.73 -9.19 10.71
CA ILE A 148 13.36 -8.42 11.91
C ILE A 148 12.69 -7.10 11.52
N PHE A 149 13.32 -6.35 10.62
CA PHE A 149 12.77 -5.11 10.07
C PHE A 149 11.42 -5.36 9.40
N TYR A 150 11.35 -6.30 8.45
CA TYR A 150 10.18 -6.49 7.61
C TYR A 150 8.97 -6.95 8.43
N VAL A 151 9.15 -7.90 9.35
CA VAL A 151 8.07 -8.35 10.24
C VAL A 151 7.58 -7.22 11.14
N SER A 152 8.45 -6.32 11.58
CA SER A 152 8.06 -5.16 12.39
C SER A 152 7.34 -4.07 11.61
N HIS A 153 7.47 -4.07 10.29
CA HIS A 153 6.81 -3.15 9.36
C HIS A 153 5.47 -3.68 8.86
N VAL A 154 5.48 -4.84 8.19
CA VAL A 154 4.40 -5.33 7.33
C VAL A 154 3.05 -5.50 8.03
N TRP A 155 3.06 -5.81 9.33
CA TRP A 155 1.83 -5.96 10.10
C TRP A 155 1.03 -4.66 10.19
N LEU A 156 1.69 -3.49 10.05
CA LEU A 156 1.04 -2.18 10.05
C LEU A 156 0.12 -2.02 8.84
N ASP A 157 0.53 -2.49 7.66
CA ASP A 157 -0.28 -2.41 6.44
C ASP A 157 -1.52 -3.29 6.55
N PHE A 158 -1.34 -4.48 7.10
CA PHE A 158 -2.43 -5.39 7.42
C PHE A 158 -3.39 -4.75 8.43
N ALA A 159 -2.88 -4.24 9.54
CA ALA A 159 -3.69 -3.60 10.57
C ALA A 159 -4.47 -2.41 10.01
N TRP A 160 -3.80 -1.49 9.34
CA TRP A 160 -4.41 -0.27 8.79
C TRP A 160 -5.48 -0.58 7.75
N LEU A 161 -5.16 -1.36 6.73
CA LEU A 161 -6.06 -1.61 5.61
C LEU A 161 -7.26 -2.47 6.04
N MET A 162 -7.08 -3.43 6.95
CA MET A 162 -8.20 -4.20 7.51
C MET A 162 -9.11 -3.34 8.38
N VAL A 163 -8.54 -2.51 9.26
CA VAL A 163 -9.32 -1.60 10.14
C VAL A 163 -10.10 -0.61 9.30
N LEU A 164 -9.45 0.04 8.33
CA LEU A 164 -10.09 0.97 7.41
C LEU A 164 -11.25 0.30 6.66
N ALA A 165 -11.00 -0.87 6.06
CA ALA A 165 -12.04 -1.60 5.34
C ALA A 165 -13.22 -1.99 6.27
N ARG A 166 -12.93 -2.34 7.53
CA ARG A 166 -13.97 -2.63 8.52
C ARG A 166 -14.78 -1.39 8.90
N MET A 167 -14.13 -0.26 9.14
CA MET A 167 -14.79 1.02 9.44
C MET A 167 -15.74 1.42 8.31
N MET A 168 -15.29 1.28 7.06
CA MET A 168 -16.09 1.62 5.89
C MET A 168 -17.27 0.65 5.67
N SER A 169 -17.12 -0.62 6.02
CA SER A 169 -18.25 -1.57 6.04
C SER A 169 -19.31 -1.18 7.06
N VAL A 170 -18.91 -0.79 8.27
CA VAL A 170 -19.85 -0.38 9.32
C VAL A 170 -20.54 0.94 8.96
N GLY A 171 -19.80 1.93 8.46
CA GLY A 171 -20.36 3.20 8.01
C GLY A 171 -21.27 3.06 6.78
N GLY A 172 -20.90 2.21 5.82
CA GLY A 172 -21.68 1.95 4.60
C GLY A 172 -23.00 1.24 4.84
N MET A 173 -23.14 0.46 5.92
CA MET A 173 -24.40 -0.20 6.30
C MET A 173 -25.50 0.79 6.73
N ASN A 174 -25.16 2.03 7.10
CA ASN A 174 -26.13 3.05 7.52
C ASN A 174 -26.62 3.96 6.38
N ILE A 175 -26.12 3.80 5.15
CA ILE A 175 -26.62 4.51 3.97
C ILE A 175 -27.70 3.64 3.30
N LYS A 176 -28.71 3.21 4.06
CA LYS A 176 -30.01 2.85 3.48
C LYS A 176 -30.79 4.16 3.39
N VAL A 177 -30.63 4.83 2.26
CA VAL A 177 -31.40 6.03 1.88
C VAL A 177 -32.88 5.66 1.96
N TYR A 178 -33.59 6.33 2.87
CA TYR A 178 -35.05 6.40 2.92
C TYR A 178 -35.60 7.10 1.67
#